data_AF-A0A0L7L2V8-F1
#
_entry.id   AF-A0A0L7L2V8-F1
#
_cell.length_a   1.000
_cell.length_b   1.000
_cell.length_c   1.000
_cell.angle_alpha   90.00
_cell.angle_beta   90.00
_cell.angle_gamma   90.00
#
_symmetry.space_group_name_H-M   'P 1'
#
loop_
_entity.id
_entity.type
_entity.pdbx_description
1 polymer ?
#
loop_
_entity_poly.entity_id
_entity_poly.type
_entity_poly.pdbx_seq_one_letter_code
_entity_poly.pdbx_strand_id
1 'polypeptide(L)'
;MSFAASSEVTKLQQHLSLLKEEYGKLQSHCAEVERKYTLAAASAGDLSEASFVARLLMTVTQLYGRTTYSDIAIKLQSKSMPGHKFVLNARSDDWSEEALKNLDELVDLTRGDSFAMQLMKSAASFKLYGLVGKCEQALIATV
;
A
#
# COMPACT_ATOMS: atom_id res chain seq x y z
N MET A 1 26.30 11.66 -57.91
CA MET A 1 26.16 10.52 -56.97
C MET A 1 26.18 10.93 -55.49
N SER A 2 26.78 12.06 -55.07
CA SER A 2 26.90 12.45 -53.65
C SER A 2 25.60 12.92 -52.97
N PHE A 3 24.67 13.53 -53.70
CA PHE A 3 23.46 14.13 -53.11
C PHE A 3 22.42 13.09 -52.64
N ALA A 4 22.31 11.95 -53.34
CA ALA A 4 21.40 10.87 -52.99
C ALA A 4 21.82 10.17 -51.68
N ALA A 5 23.13 9.95 -51.50
CA ALA A 5 23.69 9.37 -50.27
C ALA A 5 23.47 10.30 -49.06
N SER A 6 23.58 11.63 -49.26
CA SER A 6 23.31 12.62 -48.21
C SER A 6 21.84 12.59 -47.75
N SER A 7 20.89 12.49 -48.70
CA SER A 7 19.45 12.41 -48.37
C SER A 7 19.07 11.13 -47.60
N GLU A 8 19.64 9.99 -47.99
CA GLU A 8 19.47 8.70 -47.29
C GLU A 8 19.98 8.77 -45.84
N VAL A 9 21.17 9.34 -45.63
CA VAL A 9 21.75 9.50 -44.29
C VAL A 9 20.84 10.35 -43.38
N THR A 10 20.28 11.45 -43.89
CA THR A 10 19.37 12.30 -43.12
C THR A 10 18.09 11.57 -42.72
N LYS A 11 17.50 10.78 -43.63
CA LYS A 11 16.30 9.97 -43.33
C LYS A 11 16.59 8.91 -42.25
N LEU A 12 17.73 8.22 -42.35
CA LEU A 12 18.15 7.23 -41.37
C LEU A 12 18.39 7.85 -40.00
N GLN A 13 18.99 9.04 -39.93
CA GLN A 13 19.17 9.79 -38.68
C GLN A 13 17.83 10.18 -38.04
N GLN A 14 16.85 10.62 -38.84
CA GLN A 14 15.49 10.88 -38.36
C GLN A 14 14.82 9.62 -37.81
N HIS A 15 14.88 8.51 -38.53
CA HIS A 15 14.32 7.23 -38.07
C HIS A 15 14.97 6.76 -36.76
N LEU A 16 16.30 6.88 -36.65
CA LEU A 16 17.02 6.52 -35.44
C LEU A 16 16.61 7.41 -34.25
N SER A 17 16.40 8.70 -34.48
CA SER A 17 15.92 9.63 -33.44
C SER A 17 14.53 9.24 -32.94
N LEU A 18 13.60 9.00 -33.87
CA LEU A 18 12.23 8.57 -33.54
C LEU A 18 12.23 7.23 -32.80
N LEU A 19 13.05 6.28 -33.26
CA LEU A 19 13.14 4.97 -32.62
C LEU A 19 13.67 5.07 -31.19
N LYS A 20 14.67 5.92 -30.94
CA LYS A 20 15.18 6.18 -29.59
C LYS A 20 14.12 6.79 -28.69
N GLU A 21 13.31 7.71 -29.22
CA GLU A 21 12.21 8.33 -28.48
C GLU A 21 11.14 7.30 -28.12
N GLU A 22 10.68 6.50 -29.09
CA GLU A 22 9.68 5.45 -28.87
C GLU A 22 10.20 4.37 -27.90
N TYR A 23 11.48 4.00 -28.00
CA TYR A 23 12.11 3.08 -27.05
C TYR A 23 12.11 3.65 -25.63
N GLY A 24 12.40 4.95 -25.46
CA GLY A 24 12.34 5.62 -24.17
C GLY A 24 10.93 5.67 -23.57
N LYS A 25 9.91 5.92 -24.41
CA LYS A 25 8.49 5.85 -24.00
C LYS A 25 8.12 4.44 -23.57
N LEU A 26 8.51 3.43 -24.34
CA LEU A 26 8.23 2.03 -24.03
C LEU A 26 8.91 1.60 -22.72
N GLN A 27 10.17 1.96 -22.51
CA GLN A 27 10.90 1.68 -21.27
C GLN A 27 10.20 2.31 -20.06
N SER A 28 9.75 3.57 -20.19
CA SER A 28 9.02 4.26 -19.14
C SER A 28 7.68 3.58 -18.84
N HIS A 29 6.96 3.16 -19.88
CA HIS A 29 5.69 2.45 -19.74
C HIS A 29 5.86 1.09 -19.06
N CYS A 30 6.88 0.30 -19.46
CA CYS A 30 7.20 -0.97 -18.81
C CYS A 30 7.50 -0.77 -17.32
N ALA A 31 8.33 0.22 -16.96
CA ALA A 31 8.64 0.50 -15.57
C ALA A 31 7.39 0.89 -14.75
N GLU A 32 6.48 1.67 -15.35
CA GLU A 32 5.22 2.04 -14.70
C GLU A 32 4.29 0.84 -14.50
N VAL A 33 4.17 -0.04 -15.51
CA VAL A 33 3.37 -1.26 -15.45
C VAL A 33 3.92 -2.24 -14.41
N GLU A 34 5.24 -2.46 -14.36
CA GLU A 34 5.89 -3.29 -13.35
C GLU A 34 5.65 -2.75 -11.93
N ARG A 35 5.73 -1.43 -11.76
CA ARG A 35 5.41 -0.77 -10.48
C ARG A 35 3.96 -1.02 -10.06
N LYS A 36 3.00 -0.82 -10.97
CA LYS A 36 1.57 -1.04 -10.72
C LYS A 36 1.27 -2.51 -10.42
N TYR A 37 1.87 -3.43 -11.19
CA TYR A 37 1.75 -4.87 -10.97
C TYR A 37 2.28 -5.27 -9.59
N THR A 38 3.46 -4.78 -9.20
CA THR A 38 4.05 -5.08 -7.88
C THR A 38 3.14 -4.64 -6.73
N LEU A 39 2.52 -3.46 -6.84
CA LEU A 39 1.55 -2.97 -5.85
C LEU A 39 0.26 -3.82 -5.83
N ALA A 40 -0.26 -4.18 -7.00
CA ALA A 40 -1.47 -4.98 -7.13
C ALA A 40 -1.27 -6.41 -6.60
N ALA A 41 -0.17 -7.07 -6.95
CA ALA A 41 0.20 -8.40 -6.48
C ALA A 41 0.38 -8.42 -4.94
N ALA A 42 1.07 -7.42 -4.39
CA ALA A 42 1.21 -7.27 -2.94
C ALA A 42 -0.15 -7.11 -2.25
N SER A 43 -1.06 -6.33 -2.83
CA SER A 43 -2.40 -6.09 -2.28
C SER A 43 -3.33 -7.31 -2.40
N ALA A 44 -3.14 -8.14 -3.44
CA ALA A 44 -3.91 -9.35 -3.70
C ALA A 44 -3.42 -10.57 -2.90
N GLY A 45 -2.32 -10.45 -2.14
CA GLY A 45 -1.74 -11.54 -1.37
C GLY A 45 -0.91 -12.53 -2.20
N ASP A 46 -0.68 -12.25 -3.49
CA ASP A 46 0.26 -12.99 -4.33
C ASP A 46 1.68 -12.46 -4.08
N LEU A 47 2.20 -12.85 -2.93
CA LEU A 47 3.49 -12.39 -2.40
C LEU A 47 4.58 -13.33 -2.90
N SER A 48 5.00 -13.17 -4.16
CA SER A 48 6.34 -13.61 -4.54
C SER A 48 7.33 -12.96 -3.56
N GLU A 49 8.09 -13.78 -2.82
CA GLU A 49 8.92 -13.37 -1.67
C GLU A 49 10.00 -12.30 -2.02
N ALA A 50 10.17 -11.96 -3.29
CA ALA A 50 11.25 -11.13 -3.78
C ALA A 50 11.02 -9.61 -3.68
N SER A 51 9.78 -9.10 -3.74
CA SER A 51 9.58 -7.63 -3.82
C SER A 51 9.71 -6.95 -2.46
N PHE A 52 10.34 -5.77 -2.41
CA PHE A 52 10.46 -4.97 -1.18
C PHE A 52 9.09 -4.67 -0.56
N VAL A 53 8.10 -4.33 -1.39
CA VAL A 53 6.72 -4.03 -0.95
C VAL A 53 6.08 -5.26 -0.31
N ALA A 54 6.22 -6.45 -0.91
CA ALA A 54 5.69 -7.68 -0.36
C ALA A 54 6.32 -8.02 1.00
N ARG A 55 7.64 -7.87 1.12
CA ARG A 55 8.36 -8.08 2.39
C ARG A 55 7.96 -7.07 3.45
N LEU A 56 7.79 -5.80 3.09
CA LEU A 56 7.34 -4.76 4.02
C LEU A 56 5.92 -5.05 4.52
N LEU A 57 4.99 -5.38 3.61
CA LEU A 57 3.62 -5.74 3.97
C LEU A 57 3.58 -6.98 4.89
N MET A 58 4.35 -8.02 4.56
CA MET A 58 4.47 -9.22 5.40
C MET A 58 5.00 -8.89 6.79
N THR A 59 6.04 -8.05 6.84
CA THR A 59 6.64 -7.60 8.10
C THR A 59 5.63 -6.85 8.95
N VAL A 60 4.96 -5.83 8.40
CA VAL A 60 3.92 -5.06 9.10
C VAL A 60 2.76 -5.94 9.56
N THR A 61 2.35 -6.92 8.74
CA THR A 61 1.32 -7.89 9.12
C THR A 61 1.75 -8.75 10.31
N GLN A 62 3.01 -9.20 10.33
CA GLN A 62 3.56 -10.01 11.44
C GLN A 62 3.70 -9.22 12.75
N LEU A 63 3.77 -7.88 12.69
CA LEU A 63 3.83 -7.03 13.87
C LEU A 63 2.50 -6.92 14.62
N TYR A 64 1.37 -7.29 14.01
CA TYR A 64 0.06 -7.21 14.66
C TYR A 64 0.04 -7.94 16.01
N GLY A 65 -0.24 -7.19 17.08
CA GLY A 65 -0.29 -7.70 18.45
C GLY A 65 1.06 -8.12 19.04
N ARG A 66 2.19 -7.84 18.36
CA ARG A 66 3.54 -8.07 18.88
C ARG A 66 4.11 -6.81 19.51
N THR A 67 4.89 -6.98 20.57
CA THR A 67 5.62 -5.89 21.23
C THR A 67 6.86 -5.44 20.46
N THR A 68 7.33 -6.25 19.50
CA THR A 68 8.45 -5.89 18.62
C THR A 68 8.14 -4.58 17.89
N TYR A 69 9.02 -3.59 18.04
CA TYR A 69 8.87 -2.22 17.51
C TYR A 69 7.62 -1.46 17.97
N SER A 70 6.89 -1.96 18.97
CA SER A 70 5.71 -1.26 19.48
C SER A 70 6.11 -0.01 20.26
N ASP A 71 5.42 1.08 19.97
CA ASP A 71 5.67 2.42 20.50
C ASP A 71 4.39 3.13 20.96
N ILE A 72 3.27 2.39 20.99
CA ILE A 72 1.98 2.84 21.51
C ILE A 72 1.15 1.65 22.01
N ALA A 73 0.47 1.81 23.14
CA ALA A 73 -0.48 0.82 23.64
C ALA A 73 -1.91 1.17 23.21
N ILE A 74 -2.61 0.26 22.55
CA ILE A 74 -4.01 0.43 22.17
C ILE A 74 -4.87 -0.16 23.29
N LYS A 75 -5.62 0.69 24.00
CA LYS A 75 -6.55 0.29 25.06
C LYS A 75 -7.94 0.08 24.47
N LEU A 76 -8.40 -1.16 24.51
CA LEU A 76 -9.77 -1.57 24.21
C LEU A 76 -10.54 -1.73 25.54
N GLN A 77 -11.87 -1.82 25.48
CA GLN A 77 -12.73 -1.90 26.69
C GLN A 77 -12.28 -2.94 27.73
N SER A 78 -11.84 -4.13 27.29
CA SER A 78 -11.49 -5.24 28.18
C SER A 78 -10.02 -5.67 28.11
N LYS A 79 -9.21 -5.06 27.24
CA LYS A 79 -7.81 -5.47 27.04
C LYS A 79 -6.97 -4.35 26.45
N SER A 80 -5.67 -4.39 26.74
CA SER A 80 -4.67 -3.57 26.05
C SER A 80 -3.87 -4.44 25.10
N MET A 81 -3.48 -3.89 23.95
CA MET A 81 -2.61 -4.56 22.99
C MET A 81 -1.54 -3.61 22.44
N PRO A 82 -0.34 -4.12 22.10
CA PRO A 82 0.70 -3.31 21.49
C PRO A 82 0.30 -2.88 20.07
N GLY A 83 0.61 -1.64 19.73
CA GLY A 83 0.43 -1.05 18.40
C GLY A 83 1.69 -0.31 17.92
N HIS A 84 1.61 0.26 16.72
CA HIS A 84 2.77 0.83 16.01
C HIS A 84 2.38 2.16 15.36
N LYS A 85 2.95 3.28 15.82
CA LYS A 85 2.62 4.63 15.34
C LYS A 85 2.87 4.78 13.84
N PHE A 86 3.96 4.20 13.33
CA PHE A 86 4.27 4.27 11.90
C PHE A 86 3.22 3.58 11.03
N VAL A 87 2.59 2.52 11.52
CA VAL A 87 1.50 1.81 10.81
C VAL A 87 0.22 2.61 10.85
N LEU A 88 -0.09 3.26 11.97
CA LEU A 88 -1.25 4.13 12.12
C LEU A 88 -1.14 5.36 11.22
N ASN A 89 0.00 6.04 11.24
CA ASN A 89 0.32 7.19 10.40
C ASN A 89 0.23 6.84 8.90
N ALA A 90 0.78 5.70 8.49
CA ALA A 90 0.67 5.23 7.11
C ALA A 90 -0.78 4.92 6.67
N ARG A 91 -1.73 4.81 7.60
CA ARG A 91 -3.12 4.42 7.33
C ARG A 91 -4.10 5.58 7.21
N SER A 92 -3.88 6.69 7.91
CA SER A 92 -4.71 7.90 7.77
C SER A 92 -3.93 9.13 8.21
N ASP A 93 -4.20 10.26 7.56
CA ASP A 93 -3.69 11.58 7.98
C ASP A 93 -4.22 11.99 9.37
N ASP A 94 -5.34 11.41 9.82
CA ASP A 94 -5.86 11.56 11.18
C ASP A 94 -4.86 11.09 12.26
N TRP A 95 -3.91 10.22 11.87
CA TRP A 95 -2.86 9.67 12.73
C TRP A 95 -1.49 10.27 12.39
N SER A 96 -1.45 11.57 12.08
CA SER A 96 -0.22 12.28 11.72
C SER A 96 0.88 12.15 12.79
N GLU A 97 2.12 12.47 12.41
CA GLU A 97 3.25 12.38 13.35
C GLU A 97 3.02 13.29 14.54
N GLU A 98 2.55 14.51 14.30
CA GLU A 98 2.20 15.49 15.34
C GLU A 98 1.11 14.96 16.26
N ALA A 99 0.09 14.31 15.67
CA ALA A 99 -1.02 13.74 16.40
C ALA A 99 -0.56 12.58 17.31
N LEU A 100 0.44 11.78 16.91
CA LEU A 100 0.89 10.59 17.63
C LEU A 100 2.12 10.78 18.52
N LYS A 101 2.92 11.83 18.29
CA LYS A 101 4.28 12.00 18.85
C LYS A 101 4.35 11.75 20.35
N ASN A 102 3.43 12.34 21.10
CA ASN A 102 3.40 12.32 22.57
C ASN A 102 2.35 11.38 23.15
N LEU A 103 1.72 10.52 22.34
CA LEU A 103 0.79 9.51 22.85
C LEU A 103 1.51 8.20 23.14
N ASP A 104 1.53 7.81 24.42
CA ASP A 104 1.98 6.49 24.83
C ASP A 104 0.85 5.46 24.81
N GLU A 105 -0.39 5.94 24.88
CA GLU A 105 -1.60 5.12 24.88
C GLU A 105 -2.67 5.71 23.98
N LEU A 106 -3.28 4.88 23.14
CA LEU A 106 -4.45 5.23 22.35
C LEU A 106 -5.67 4.52 22.94
N VAL A 107 -6.61 5.29 23.50
CA VAL A 107 -7.86 4.74 24.03
C VAL A 107 -8.85 4.57 22.88
N ASP A 108 -9.15 3.33 22.51
CA ASP A 108 -10.29 3.00 21.66
C ASP A 108 -11.56 3.06 22.51
N LEU A 109 -12.10 4.28 22.61
CA LEU A 109 -13.46 4.50 23.10
C LEU A 109 -14.42 3.98 22.03
N THR A 110 -14.62 2.66 21.96
CA THR A 110 -15.62 1.96 21.14
C THR A 110 -16.61 2.88 20.46
N ARG A 111 -16.28 3.34 19.25
CA ARG A 111 -17.11 4.26 18.46
C ARG A 111 -18.23 3.50 17.76
N GLY A 112 -18.97 2.67 18.51
CA GLY A 112 -20.17 1.94 18.08
C GLY A 112 -20.08 1.21 16.73
N ASP A 113 -21.23 0.76 16.26
CA ASP A 113 -21.40 0.04 14.98
C ASP A 113 -20.87 0.84 13.76
N SER A 114 -20.73 2.15 13.92
CA SER A 114 -20.25 3.09 12.89
C SER A 114 -18.78 2.83 12.48
N PHE A 115 -17.88 2.56 13.43
CA PHE A 115 -16.48 2.27 13.10
C PHE A 115 -16.34 0.90 12.42
N ALA A 116 -17.05 -0.12 12.91
CA ALA A 116 -17.07 -1.42 12.27
C ALA A 116 -17.60 -1.33 10.82
N MET A 117 -18.65 -0.55 10.56
CA MET A 117 -19.12 -0.27 9.19
C MET A 117 -18.08 0.48 8.33
N GLN A 118 -17.37 1.48 8.86
CA GLN A 118 -16.33 2.20 8.10
C GLN A 118 -15.09 1.33 7.82
N LEU A 119 -14.69 0.52 8.80
CA LEU A 119 -13.61 -0.45 8.67
C LEU A 119 -13.98 -1.55 7.67
N MET A 120 -15.22 -2.02 7.69
CA MET A 120 -15.75 -3.00 6.75
C MET A 120 -15.85 -2.42 5.34
N LYS A 121 -16.30 -1.17 5.19
CA LYS A 121 -16.34 -0.45 3.91
C LYS A 121 -14.94 -0.28 3.31
N SER A 122 -13.96 0.05 4.15
CA SER A 122 -12.55 0.12 3.74
C SER A 122 -11.96 -1.26 3.45
N ALA A 123 -12.24 -2.27 4.28
CA ALA A 123 -11.75 -3.64 4.05
C ALA A 123 -12.33 -4.23 2.75
N ALA A 124 -13.59 -3.95 2.45
CA ALA A 124 -14.23 -4.35 1.20
C ALA A 124 -13.63 -3.62 -0.02
N SER A 125 -13.31 -2.32 0.09
CA SER A 125 -12.67 -1.58 -1.02
C SER A 125 -11.25 -2.08 -1.33
N PHE A 126 -10.57 -2.64 -0.33
CA PHE A 126 -9.27 -3.29 -0.49
C PHE A 126 -9.36 -4.82 -0.71
N LYS A 127 -10.57 -5.39 -0.90
CA LYS A 127 -10.80 -6.84 -1.11
C LYS A 127 -10.26 -7.74 0.01
N LEU A 128 -10.18 -7.22 1.22
CA LEU A 128 -9.72 -7.94 2.41
C LEU A 128 -10.89 -8.71 3.05
N TYR A 129 -11.46 -9.67 2.31
CA TYR A 129 -12.71 -10.36 2.68
C TYR A 129 -12.62 -11.10 4.03
N GLY A 130 -11.45 -11.61 4.41
CA GLY A 130 -11.24 -12.21 5.73
C GLY A 130 -11.36 -11.23 6.90
N LEU A 131 -11.09 -9.94 6.67
CA LEU A 131 -11.27 -8.88 7.66
C LEU A 131 -12.72 -8.38 7.68
N VAL A 132 -13.38 -8.33 6.51
CA VAL A 132 -14.82 -8.03 6.38
C VAL A 132 -15.64 -9.02 7.21
N GLY A 133 -15.44 -10.33 7.02
CA GLY A 133 -16.19 -11.36 7.76
C GLY A 133 -15.99 -11.30 9.28
N LYS A 134 -14.79 -10.91 9.75
CA LYS A 134 -14.53 -10.70 11.18
C LYS A 134 -15.26 -9.47 11.73
N CYS A 135 -15.38 -8.41 10.94
CA CYS A 135 -16.15 -7.22 11.32
C CYS A 135 -17.66 -7.52 11.35
N GLU A 136 -18.16 -8.36 10.44
CA GLU A 136 -19.57 -8.79 10.41
C GLU A 136 -19.92 -9.64 11.64
N GLN A 137 -19.07 -10.61 11.99
CA GLN A 137 -19.25 -11.42 13.20
C GLN A 137 -19.23 -10.58 14.48
N ALA A 138 -18.36 -9.57 14.56
CA ALA A 138 -18.28 -8.68 15.71
C ALA A 138 -19.54 -7.82 15.85
N LEU A 139 -20.13 -7.33 14.75
CA LEU A 139 -21.38 -6.57 14.75
C LEU A 139 -22.60 -7.41 15.13
N ILE A 140 -22.65 -8.67 14.67
CA ILE A 140 -23.74 -9.60 14.99
C ILE A 140 -23.69 -10.02 16.46
N ALA A 141 -22.50 -10.16 17.05
CA ALA A 141 -22.33 -10.55 18.45
C ALA A 141 -22.67 -9.45 19.46
N THR A 142 -22.86 -8.20 19.00
CA THR A 142 -23.26 -7.05 19.82
C THR A 142 -24.78 -6.82 19.92
N VAL A 143 -25.59 -7.71 19.33
CA VAL A 143 -27.07 -7.72 19.44
C VAL A 143 -27.53 -8.69 20.53
#